data_AF-A0A956IJ46-F1
#
_entry.id   AF-A0A956IJ46-F1
#
_cell.length_a   1.000
_cell.length_b   1.000
_cell.length_c   1.000
_cell.angle_alpha   90.00
_cell.angle_beta   90.00
_cell.angle_gamma   90.00
#
_symmetry.space_group_name_H-M   'P 1'
#
loop_
_entity.id
_entity.type
_entity.pdbx_description
1 polymer ?
#
loop_
_entity_poly.entity_id
_entity_poly.type
_entity_poly.pdbx_seq_one_letter_code
_entity_poly.pdbx_strand_id
1 'polypeptide(L)'
;MRFALSRGGVPEISPQATADQHCHLHLVDVRESDEIAEGHIPGVEAVRLDHVAEASAHWDRREPIVFVCRSGRRSARAVRQVEAMGFTQAASMTGGMLAWAAAGLPIERGDQVEPTSSSETAPVSGALEAAFVERLLRQTHLPRVRAASLLLQGSEACVDGREQGAVIGTPGGDAGELLLLLATYEKVTGQELDQDAVRRFFLAHVSGFGRFYLHSDDHALDNLKDALTADPRFASVANLPTGALLEQPPVELRAALLEHLRQPANIGCGHLRLVASNPEEYGVRTALTEELLDVFFDELWHDPEQTEFVVLHGDHHEEGVLSVSLPQKVEPFDNLPAIPPLLGGRSFFIHHPQTADFVRQQQVRFLFERTPWLTESLQKAGVDEAAYTKALGELAGRQLHATLQHLARELPVYEVAFDRDGAFGVRALE
;
A
#
# COMPACT_ATOMS: atom_id res chain seq x y z
N MET A 1 -7.26 16.97 7.40
CA MET A 1 -6.92 17.44 6.03
C MET A 1 -7.27 18.93 5.88
N ARG A 2 -6.47 19.76 5.19
CA ARG A 2 -6.81 21.19 4.94
C ARG A 2 -7.17 21.41 3.47
N PHE A 3 -8.42 21.75 3.21
CA PHE A 3 -8.92 22.08 1.87
C PHE A 3 -8.65 23.55 1.52
N ALA A 4 -8.39 23.84 0.25
CA ALA A 4 -8.32 25.22 -0.24
C ALA A 4 -9.73 25.84 -0.24
N LEU A 5 -9.87 27.17 -0.17
CA LEU A 5 -11.18 27.82 -0.25
C LEU A 5 -11.44 28.35 -1.66
N SER A 6 -12.63 28.07 -2.18
CA SER A 6 -13.13 28.69 -3.41
C SER A 6 -13.34 30.19 -3.25
N ARG A 7 -13.52 30.93 -4.35
CA ARG A 7 -13.92 32.35 -4.32
C ARG A 7 -15.24 32.59 -3.57
N GLY A 8 -16.08 31.55 -3.42
CA GLY A 8 -17.33 31.58 -2.66
C GLY A 8 -17.21 31.10 -1.22
N GLY A 9 -15.99 30.88 -0.71
CA GLY A 9 -15.71 30.45 0.66
C GLY A 9 -16.07 28.99 0.95
N VAL A 10 -16.19 28.14 -0.07
CA VAL A 10 -16.45 26.70 0.09
C VAL A 10 -15.13 25.95 0.05
N PRO A 11 -14.84 25.03 0.98
CA PRO A 11 -13.70 24.13 0.89
C PRO A 11 -13.69 23.36 -0.44
N GLU A 12 -12.53 23.31 -1.09
CA GLU A 12 -12.31 22.73 -2.39
C GLU A 12 -11.03 21.88 -2.43
N ILE A 13 -11.07 20.86 -3.29
CA ILE A 13 -9.95 19.98 -3.60
C ILE A 13 -9.83 19.81 -5.12
N SER A 14 -8.62 19.76 -5.66
CA SER A 14 -8.41 19.57 -7.10
C SER A 14 -8.72 18.12 -7.52
N PRO A 15 -9.03 17.84 -8.79
CA PRO A 15 -9.23 16.47 -9.26
C PRO A 15 -8.02 15.58 -9.02
N GLN A 16 -6.80 16.10 -9.25
CA GLN A 16 -5.57 15.35 -9.00
C GLN A 16 -5.44 14.99 -7.52
N ALA A 17 -5.58 15.97 -6.61
CA ALA A 17 -5.52 15.70 -5.17
C ALA A 17 -6.65 14.78 -4.69
N THR A 18 -7.81 14.79 -5.36
CA THR A 18 -8.91 13.86 -5.09
C THR A 18 -8.55 12.44 -5.52
N ALA A 19 -7.89 12.27 -6.67
CA ALA A 19 -7.40 10.98 -7.14
C ALA A 19 -6.27 10.45 -6.26
N ASP A 20 -5.32 11.32 -5.89
CA ASP A 20 -4.16 10.95 -5.07
C ASP A 20 -4.60 10.50 -3.65
N GLN A 21 -5.74 11.00 -3.16
CA GLN A 21 -6.29 10.70 -1.83
C GLN A 21 -7.54 9.83 -1.87
N HIS A 22 -7.85 9.22 -3.02
CA HIS A 22 -9.13 8.55 -3.27
C HIS A 22 -9.48 7.48 -2.23
N CYS A 23 -8.49 6.75 -1.72
CA CYS A 23 -8.66 5.71 -0.69
C CYS A 23 -8.93 6.25 0.73
N HIS A 24 -8.73 7.56 0.95
CA HIS A 24 -8.90 8.22 2.25
C HIS A 24 -10.04 9.25 2.25
N LEU A 25 -10.78 9.32 1.15
CA LEU A 25 -11.86 10.25 0.96
C LEU A 25 -13.17 9.48 0.80
N HIS A 26 -14.17 9.89 1.56
CA HIS A 26 -15.53 9.50 1.25
C HIS A 26 -16.00 10.32 0.04
N LEU A 27 -16.00 9.70 -1.14
CA LEU A 27 -16.40 10.38 -2.38
C LEU A 27 -17.89 10.20 -2.64
N VAL A 28 -18.60 11.32 -2.82
CA VAL A 28 -20.04 11.33 -3.07
C VAL A 28 -20.37 12.10 -4.35
N ASP A 29 -20.88 11.41 -5.37
CA ASP A 29 -21.36 12.01 -6.61
C ASP A 29 -22.83 12.43 -6.47
N VAL A 30 -23.07 13.73 -6.53
CA VAL A 30 -24.40 14.34 -6.35
C VAL A 30 -25.13 14.65 -7.65
N ARG A 31 -24.69 14.06 -8.77
CA ARG A 31 -25.35 14.15 -10.08
C ARG A 31 -26.62 13.29 -10.13
N GLU A 32 -27.41 13.51 -11.18
CA GLU A 32 -28.54 12.64 -11.49
C GLU A 32 -28.02 11.28 -12.03
N SER A 33 -28.84 10.23 -11.91
CA SER A 33 -28.45 8.86 -12.24
C SER A 33 -28.06 8.66 -13.71
N ASP A 34 -28.69 9.41 -14.63
CA ASP A 34 -28.34 9.42 -16.06
C ASP A 34 -26.93 9.96 -16.31
N GLU A 35 -26.55 11.03 -15.62
CA GLU A 35 -25.18 11.59 -15.71
C GLU A 35 -24.13 10.64 -15.12
N ILE A 36 -24.46 9.86 -14.08
CA ILE A 36 -23.56 8.86 -13.47
C ILE A 36 -23.37 7.65 -14.40
N ALA A 37 -24.45 7.20 -15.05
CA ALA A 37 -24.42 6.13 -16.04
C ALA A 37 -23.54 6.48 -17.25
N GLU A 38 -23.52 7.74 -17.68
CA GLU A 38 -22.63 8.25 -18.74
C GLU A 38 -21.14 8.21 -18.36
N GLY A 39 -20.85 8.24 -17.06
CA GLY A 39 -19.53 7.98 -16.50
C GLY A 39 -19.29 8.64 -15.16
N HIS A 40 -18.64 7.94 -14.22
CA HIS A 40 -18.38 8.39 -12.85
C HIS A 40 -16.98 7.98 -12.36
N ILE A 41 -16.58 8.53 -11.21
CA ILE A 41 -15.31 8.18 -10.55
C ILE A 41 -15.44 6.76 -9.97
N PRO A 42 -14.47 5.85 -10.19
CA PRO A 42 -14.49 4.50 -9.61
C PRO A 42 -14.77 4.52 -8.10
N GLY A 43 -15.65 3.65 -7.59
CA GLY A 43 -15.91 3.55 -6.15
C GLY A 43 -16.59 4.78 -5.50
N VAL A 44 -17.12 5.71 -6.29
CA VAL A 44 -17.87 6.86 -5.77
C VAL A 44 -19.26 6.45 -5.28
N GLU A 45 -19.69 6.95 -4.12
CA GLU A 45 -21.08 6.78 -3.67
C GLU A 45 -22.01 7.71 -4.48
N ALA A 46 -23.05 7.15 -5.10
CA ALA A 46 -24.02 7.92 -5.85
C ALA A 46 -25.17 8.40 -4.95
N VAL A 47 -25.19 9.68 -4.60
CA VAL A 47 -26.27 10.29 -3.79
C VAL A 47 -26.69 11.61 -4.39
N ARG A 48 -27.84 11.63 -5.07
CA ARG A 48 -28.40 12.85 -5.65
C ARG A 48 -28.49 13.98 -4.62
N LEU A 49 -28.25 15.22 -5.06
CA LEU A 49 -28.17 16.38 -4.17
C LEU A 49 -29.39 16.54 -3.23
N ASP A 50 -30.59 16.22 -3.72
CA ASP A 50 -31.85 16.28 -2.96
C ASP A 50 -31.93 15.23 -1.83
N HIS A 51 -31.17 14.14 -1.91
CA HIS A 51 -31.11 13.06 -0.91
C HIS A 51 -29.91 13.15 0.05
N VAL A 52 -28.99 14.09 -0.15
CA VAL A 52 -27.77 14.23 0.69
C VAL A 52 -28.11 14.40 2.18
N ALA A 53 -29.17 15.14 2.53
CA ALA A 53 -29.58 15.31 3.93
C ALA A 53 -29.91 13.97 4.61
N GLU A 54 -30.63 13.10 3.89
CA GLU A 54 -31.08 11.81 4.38
C GLU A 54 -29.92 10.81 4.45
N ALA A 55 -29.12 10.72 3.38
CA ALA A 55 -27.96 9.84 3.32
C ALA A 55 -26.92 10.19 4.41
N SER A 56 -26.68 11.48 4.64
CA SER A 56 -25.71 11.96 5.63
C SER A 56 -25.99 11.56 7.07
N ALA A 57 -27.18 11.03 7.38
CA ALA A 57 -27.49 10.47 8.70
C ALA A 57 -26.61 9.26 9.06
N HIS A 58 -26.09 8.55 8.05
CA HIS A 58 -25.29 7.33 8.21
C HIS A 58 -23.78 7.55 7.98
N TRP A 59 -23.36 8.75 7.57
CA TRP A 59 -21.95 9.06 7.32
C TRP A 59 -21.24 9.45 8.62
N ASP A 60 -19.94 9.14 8.73
CA ASP A 60 -19.12 9.64 9.84
C ASP A 60 -18.82 11.14 9.63
N ARG A 61 -19.24 11.97 10.58
CA ARG A 61 -19.02 13.43 10.54
C ARG A 61 -17.56 13.85 10.65
N ARG A 62 -16.68 12.92 11.07
CA ARG A 62 -15.24 13.14 11.24
C ARG A 62 -14.45 12.74 9.99
N GLU A 63 -15.01 11.92 9.12
CA GLU A 63 -14.36 11.48 7.89
C GLU A 63 -14.29 12.63 6.86
N PRO A 64 -13.17 12.77 6.13
CA PRO A 64 -13.09 13.71 5.01
C PRO A 64 -14.01 13.30 3.87
N ILE A 65 -15.05 14.10 3.61
CA ILE A 65 -16.02 13.88 2.54
C ILE A 65 -15.79 14.84 1.39
N VAL A 66 -15.72 14.31 0.16
CA VAL A 66 -15.58 15.12 -1.05
C VAL A 66 -16.76 14.89 -1.97
N PHE A 67 -17.51 15.97 -2.20
CA PHE A 67 -18.63 15.97 -3.11
C PHE A 67 -18.19 16.25 -4.54
N VAL A 68 -18.71 15.46 -5.45
CA VAL A 68 -18.48 15.56 -6.89
C VAL A 68 -19.80 15.88 -7.58
N CYS A 69 -19.73 16.73 -8.60
CA CYS A 69 -20.85 16.86 -9.53
C CYS A 69 -20.31 17.16 -10.93
N ARG A 70 -21.16 17.58 -11.87
CA ARG A 70 -20.71 17.87 -13.25
C ARG A 70 -19.64 18.97 -13.31
N SER A 71 -19.84 20.10 -12.63
CA SER A 71 -19.02 21.31 -12.80
C SER A 71 -18.59 22.01 -11.50
N GLY A 72 -18.73 21.37 -10.34
CA GLY A 72 -18.47 21.96 -9.01
C GLY A 72 -19.63 22.74 -8.36
N ARG A 73 -20.72 23.05 -9.09
CA ARG A 73 -21.81 23.90 -8.56
C ARG A 73 -22.78 23.18 -7.60
N ARG A 74 -23.13 21.93 -7.87
CA ARG A 74 -24.03 21.13 -7.01
C ARG A 74 -23.29 20.58 -5.80
N SER A 75 -22.06 20.09 -5.99
CA SER A 75 -21.17 19.67 -4.90
C SER A 75 -20.90 20.79 -3.90
N ALA A 76 -20.70 22.03 -4.34
CA ALA A 76 -20.57 23.17 -3.43
C ALA A 76 -21.84 23.46 -2.60
N ARG A 77 -23.03 23.07 -3.09
CA ARG A 77 -24.28 23.15 -2.30
C ARG A 77 -24.35 22.00 -1.28
N ALA A 78 -23.94 20.80 -1.68
CA ALA A 78 -23.86 19.64 -0.79
C ALA A 78 -22.92 19.91 0.40
N VAL A 79 -21.74 20.50 0.15
CA VAL A 79 -20.80 20.91 1.22
C VAL A 79 -21.48 21.82 2.24
N ARG A 80 -22.10 22.92 1.79
CA ARG A 80 -22.80 23.86 2.70
C ARG A 80 -23.92 23.20 3.50
N GLN A 81 -24.61 22.23 2.87
CA GLN A 81 -25.70 21.50 3.48
C GLN A 81 -25.19 20.60 4.62
N VAL A 82 -24.10 19.85 4.40
CA VAL A 82 -23.54 18.98 5.44
C VAL A 82 -22.73 19.74 6.50
N GLU A 83 -22.09 20.86 6.14
CA GLU A 83 -21.46 21.76 7.12
C GLU A 83 -22.51 22.29 8.12
N ALA A 84 -23.71 22.65 7.64
CA ALA A 84 -24.83 23.05 8.50
C ALA A 84 -25.35 21.90 9.40
N MET A 85 -25.01 20.64 9.07
CA MET A 85 -25.34 19.43 9.83
C MET A 85 -24.18 18.94 10.71
N GLY A 86 -23.10 19.71 10.81
CA GLY A 86 -21.98 19.47 11.73
C GLY A 86 -20.81 18.67 11.15
N PHE A 87 -20.76 18.48 9.83
CA PHE A 87 -19.57 17.94 9.17
C PHE A 87 -18.47 19.01 9.16
N THR A 88 -17.27 18.65 9.61
CA THR A 88 -16.14 19.58 9.75
C THR A 88 -15.07 19.40 8.68
N GLN A 89 -15.12 18.29 7.93
CA GLN A 89 -14.17 17.96 6.87
C GLN A 89 -14.90 17.67 5.54
N ALA A 90 -15.67 18.63 5.03
CA ALA A 90 -16.37 18.51 3.75
C ALA A 90 -15.77 19.43 2.70
N ALA A 91 -15.56 18.95 1.47
CA ALA A 91 -15.10 19.76 0.34
C ALA A 91 -15.78 19.42 -0.98
N SER A 92 -15.72 20.36 -1.93
CA SER A 92 -16.19 20.17 -3.29
C SER A 92 -15.00 19.93 -4.21
N MET A 93 -15.09 18.95 -5.11
CA MET A 93 -14.06 18.80 -6.14
C MET A 93 -14.12 19.96 -7.14
N THR A 94 -13.02 20.71 -7.27
CA THR A 94 -12.91 21.87 -8.15
C THR A 94 -13.16 21.45 -9.59
N GLY A 95 -14.12 22.11 -10.25
CA GLY A 95 -14.48 21.83 -11.64
C GLY A 95 -15.25 20.54 -11.89
N GLY A 96 -15.47 19.70 -10.86
CA GLY A 96 -16.26 18.47 -10.94
C GLY A 96 -15.78 17.48 -12.00
N MET A 97 -16.67 16.62 -12.48
CA MET A 97 -16.36 15.59 -13.48
C MET A 97 -15.81 16.14 -14.80
N LEU A 98 -16.12 17.39 -15.17
CA LEU A 98 -15.49 18.03 -16.33
C LEU A 98 -13.98 18.21 -16.15
N ALA A 99 -13.54 18.64 -14.96
CA ALA A 99 -12.13 18.81 -14.65
C ALA A 99 -11.42 17.47 -14.40
N TRP A 100 -12.11 16.51 -13.79
CA TRP A 100 -11.65 15.13 -13.66
C TRP A 100 -11.36 14.47 -15.01
N ALA A 101 -12.31 14.56 -15.94
CA ALA A 101 -12.14 14.04 -17.29
C ALA A 101 -11.04 14.79 -18.06
N ALA A 102 -10.96 16.12 -17.91
CA ALA A 102 -9.90 16.92 -18.55
C ALA A 102 -8.50 16.58 -18.02
N ALA A 103 -8.39 16.12 -16.78
CA ALA A 103 -7.14 15.64 -16.18
C ALA A 103 -6.76 14.21 -16.61
N GLY A 104 -7.60 13.52 -17.40
CA GLY A 104 -7.33 12.16 -17.88
C GLY A 104 -7.44 11.09 -16.78
N LEU A 105 -8.14 11.39 -15.68
CA LEU A 105 -8.29 10.50 -14.53
C LEU A 105 -9.33 9.38 -14.82
N PRO A 106 -9.28 8.23 -14.12
CA PRO A 106 -10.12 7.07 -14.41
C PRO A 106 -11.62 7.35 -14.35
N ILE A 107 -12.39 6.82 -15.30
CA ILE A 107 -13.86 6.94 -15.36
C ILE A 107 -14.47 5.57 -15.61
N GLU A 108 -15.38 5.14 -14.75
CA GLU A 108 -16.22 3.96 -14.93
C GLU A 108 -17.51 4.31 -15.69
N ARG A 109 -18.00 3.40 -16.54
CA ARG A 109 -19.26 3.55 -17.31
C ARG A 109 -20.06 2.26 -17.23
N GLY A 110 -21.35 2.35 -16.92
CA GLY A 110 -22.24 1.20 -16.87
C GLY A 110 -23.44 1.43 -15.95
N ASP A 111 -24.54 0.75 -16.29
CA ASP A 111 -25.78 0.76 -15.51
C ASP A 111 -25.64 -0.15 -14.27
N GLN A 112 -26.21 0.30 -13.14
CA GLN A 112 -26.32 -0.35 -11.82
C GLN A 112 -25.22 -0.01 -10.79
N VAL A 113 -25.31 1.19 -10.19
CA VAL A 113 -24.95 1.36 -8.77
C VAL A 113 -26.19 0.97 -7.98
N GLU A 114 -26.27 -0.27 -7.50
CA GLU A 114 -27.19 -0.58 -6.41
C GLU A 114 -26.70 0.18 -5.16
N PRO A 115 -27.60 0.75 -4.36
CA PRO A 115 -27.21 1.44 -3.14
C PRO A 115 -26.48 0.46 -2.24
N THR A 116 -25.19 0.69 -2.01
CA THR A 116 -24.43 0.06 -0.94
C THR A 116 -24.97 0.58 0.39
N SER A 117 -26.12 0.07 0.80
CA SER A 117 -26.37 -0.09 2.23
C SER A 117 -25.17 -0.85 2.77
N SER A 118 -24.58 -0.33 3.82
CA SER A 118 -23.62 -1.02 4.68
C SER A 118 -24.06 -2.47 4.92
N SER A 119 -23.58 -3.38 4.07
CA SER A 119 -23.55 -4.79 4.40
C SER A 119 -22.16 -5.05 4.93
N GLU A 120 -22.04 -5.01 6.26
CA GLU A 120 -21.34 -6.09 6.92
C GLU A 120 -21.93 -7.39 6.34
N THR A 121 -21.31 -7.89 5.28
CA THR A 121 -21.62 -9.24 4.82
C THR A 121 -21.07 -10.12 5.92
N ALA A 122 -21.98 -10.75 6.67
CA ALA A 122 -21.61 -11.81 7.59
C ALA A 122 -20.68 -12.78 6.81
N PRO A 123 -19.52 -13.16 7.36
CA PRO A 123 -18.54 -13.95 6.64
C PRO A 123 -19.23 -15.18 6.07
N VAL A 124 -19.03 -15.45 4.78
CA VAL A 124 -19.63 -16.62 4.14
C VAL A 124 -19.21 -17.85 4.93
N SER A 125 -20.16 -18.51 5.61
CA SER A 125 -19.86 -19.61 6.52
C SER A 125 -19.51 -20.87 5.74
N GLY A 126 -18.42 -21.54 6.10
CA GLY A 126 -17.94 -22.75 5.43
C GLY A 126 -16.52 -23.12 5.86
N ALA A 127 -16.16 -24.40 5.76
CA ALA A 127 -14.77 -24.82 5.92
C ALA A 127 -13.94 -24.25 4.76
N LEU A 128 -12.70 -23.83 5.04
CA LEU A 128 -11.75 -23.33 4.04
C LEU A 128 -11.18 -24.49 3.23
N GLU A 129 -12.03 -25.20 2.50
CA GLU A 129 -11.60 -26.14 1.48
C GLU A 129 -11.26 -25.38 0.19
N ALA A 130 -10.38 -25.94 -0.64
CA ALA A 130 -9.97 -25.29 -1.90
C ALA A 130 -11.17 -24.90 -2.80
N ALA A 131 -12.21 -25.74 -2.86
CA ALA A 131 -13.43 -25.45 -3.60
C ALA A 131 -14.24 -24.27 -3.04
N PHE A 132 -14.15 -24.03 -1.72
CA PHE A 132 -14.77 -22.87 -1.09
C PHE A 132 -14.02 -21.58 -1.47
N VAL A 133 -12.68 -21.60 -1.38
CA VAL A 133 -11.82 -20.49 -1.79
C VAL A 133 -12.00 -20.15 -3.27
N GLU A 134 -12.06 -21.17 -4.14
CA GLU A 134 -12.31 -20.97 -5.57
C GLU A 134 -13.64 -20.26 -5.83
N ARG A 135 -14.70 -20.63 -5.11
CA ARG A 135 -16.00 -19.99 -5.22
C ARG A 135 -15.96 -18.53 -4.77
N LEU A 136 -15.26 -18.21 -3.68
CA LEU A 136 -15.09 -16.82 -3.23
C LEU A 136 -14.39 -15.98 -4.31
N LEU A 137 -13.30 -16.50 -4.88
CA LEU A 137 -12.58 -15.82 -5.97
C LEU A 137 -13.45 -15.62 -7.21
N ARG A 138 -14.27 -16.62 -7.59
CA ARG A 138 -15.19 -16.50 -8.74
C ARG A 138 -16.31 -15.49 -8.53
N GLN A 139 -16.68 -15.21 -7.28
CA GLN A 139 -17.69 -14.21 -6.90
C GLN A 139 -17.10 -12.81 -6.74
N THR A 140 -15.77 -12.70 -6.74
CA THR A 140 -15.05 -11.43 -6.55
C THR A 140 -14.61 -10.89 -7.90
N HIS A 141 -14.75 -9.58 -8.12
CA HIS A 141 -14.13 -8.95 -9.29
C HIS A 141 -12.61 -8.91 -9.10
N LEU A 142 -11.87 -9.61 -9.96
CA LEU A 142 -10.41 -9.61 -9.95
C LEU A 142 -9.90 -8.59 -10.97
N PRO A 143 -9.42 -7.41 -10.54
CA PRO A 143 -8.88 -6.43 -11.46
C PRO A 143 -7.60 -6.93 -12.12
N ARG A 144 -7.29 -6.33 -13.27
CA ARG A 144 -6.10 -6.66 -14.06
C ARG A 144 -5.11 -5.51 -14.03
N VAL A 145 -3.87 -5.81 -13.70
CA VAL A 145 -2.77 -4.84 -13.62
C VAL A 145 -1.75 -5.16 -14.70
N ARG A 146 -1.25 -4.16 -15.41
CA ARG A 146 -0.16 -4.37 -16.39
C ARG A 146 1.15 -4.55 -15.65
N ALA A 147 1.95 -5.55 -16.00
CA ALA A 147 3.22 -5.80 -15.32
C ALA A 147 4.14 -4.55 -15.31
N ALA A 148 4.24 -3.83 -16.42
CA ALA A 148 5.04 -2.61 -16.50
C ALA A 148 4.53 -1.46 -15.59
N SER A 149 3.24 -1.40 -15.23
CA SER A 149 2.75 -0.33 -14.34
C SER A 149 3.19 -0.53 -12.89
N LEU A 150 3.54 -1.75 -12.50
CA LEU A 150 4.10 -2.05 -11.17
C LEU A 150 5.40 -1.28 -10.93
N LEU A 151 6.19 -1.08 -11.98
CA LEU A 151 7.47 -0.36 -11.93
C LEU A 151 7.33 1.16 -11.77
N LEU A 152 6.12 1.72 -11.95
CA LEU A 152 5.89 3.17 -12.03
C LEU A 152 4.92 3.69 -10.96
N GLN A 153 4.11 2.81 -10.36
CA GLN A 153 3.00 3.21 -9.49
C GLN A 153 3.15 2.75 -8.03
N GLY A 154 4.27 2.13 -7.64
CA GLY A 154 4.48 1.71 -6.24
C GLY A 154 3.32 0.87 -5.70
N SER A 155 2.67 0.08 -6.57
CA SER A 155 1.54 -0.80 -6.21
C SER A 155 2.00 -2.16 -5.69
N GLU A 156 3.23 -2.22 -5.17
CA GLU A 156 3.72 -3.30 -4.33
C GLU A 156 3.25 -3.07 -2.89
N ALA A 157 1.93 -3.10 -2.72
CA ALA A 157 1.34 -3.18 -1.39
C ALA A 157 1.89 -4.44 -0.72
N CYS A 158 2.15 -4.36 0.59
CA CYS A 158 2.59 -5.52 1.35
C CYS A 158 1.57 -6.67 1.19
N VAL A 159 2.01 -7.91 1.39
CA VAL A 159 1.11 -9.08 1.46
C VAL A 159 0.04 -9.01 2.58
N ASP A 160 0.07 -7.94 3.37
CA ASP A 160 -0.73 -7.64 4.55
C ASP A 160 -2.24 -7.64 4.25
N GLY A 161 -3.00 -8.40 5.04
CA GLY A 161 -4.44 -8.62 4.86
C GLY A 161 -5.35 -7.41 5.02
N ARG A 162 -4.84 -6.26 5.48
CA ARG A 162 -5.61 -5.01 5.69
C ARG A 162 -5.64 -4.11 4.46
N GLU A 163 -4.86 -4.43 3.45
CA GLU A 163 -4.83 -3.66 2.20
C GLU A 163 -6.20 -3.73 1.50
N GLN A 164 -6.78 -2.57 1.19
CA GLN A 164 -8.16 -2.46 0.67
C GLN A 164 -8.24 -2.54 -0.86
N GLY A 165 -7.09 -2.59 -1.54
CA GLY A 165 -6.97 -2.76 -2.99
C GLY A 165 -6.58 -4.17 -3.40
N ALA A 166 -6.75 -4.51 -4.67
CA ALA A 166 -6.16 -5.73 -5.21
C ALA A 166 -4.63 -5.54 -5.30
N VAL A 167 -3.89 -6.41 -4.61
CA VAL A 167 -2.45 -6.24 -4.40
C VAL A 167 -1.64 -7.14 -5.31
N ILE A 168 -0.43 -6.69 -5.64
CA ILE A 168 0.67 -7.57 -6.03
C ILE A 168 1.63 -7.60 -4.85
N GLY A 169 1.37 -8.53 -3.92
CA GLY A 169 2.08 -8.60 -2.65
C GLY A 169 3.47 -9.22 -2.74
N THR A 170 4.47 -8.46 -2.31
CA THR A 170 5.79 -8.95 -1.87
C THR A 170 5.91 -8.80 -0.35
N PRO A 171 6.61 -9.71 0.35
CA PRO A 171 6.83 -9.57 1.78
C PRO A 171 7.52 -8.23 2.11
N GLY A 172 6.83 -7.34 2.82
CA GLY A 172 7.36 -6.02 3.20
C GLY A 172 7.26 -4.93 2.13
N GLY A 173 6.65 -5.19 0.97
CA GLY A 173 6.51 -4.20 -0.12
C GLY A 173 7.86 -3.66 -0.59
N ASP A 174 7.90 -2.38 -1.01
CA ASP A 174 9.12 -1.70 -1.48
C ASP A 174 10.27 -1.80 -0.47
N ALA A 175 9.99 -1.60 0.81
CA ALA A 175 11.00 -1.67 1.86
C ALA A 175 11.58 -3.08 2.03
N GLY A 176 10.74 -4.11 1.92
CA GLY A 176 11.19 -5.51 1.95
C GLY A 176 12.05 -5.86 0.74
N GLU A 177 11.63 -5.48 -0.47
CA GLU A 177 12.38 -5.76 -1.70
C GLU A 177 13.70 -4.97 -1.76
N LEU A 178 13.70 -3.72 -1.30
CA LEU A 178 14.93 -2.94 -1.19
C LEU A 178 15.91 -3.57 -0.20
N LEU A 179 15.43 -3.96 0.98
CA LEU A 179 16.27 -4.64 1.99
C LEU A 179 16.83 -5.96 1.45
N LEU A 180 16.03 -6.72 0.71
CA LEU A 180 16.41 -7.97 0.06
C LEU A 180 17.54 -7.76 -0.96
N LEU A 181 17.48 -6.71 -1.79
CA LEU A 181 18.57 -6.34 -2.71
C LEU A 181 19.84 -6.00 -1.92
N LEU A 182 19.76 -5.10 -0.95
CA LEU A 182 20.94 -4.67 -0.19
C LEU A 182 21.58 -5.83 0.58
N ALA A 183 20.77 -6.70 1.21
CA ALA A 183 21.26 -7.89 1.90
C ALA A 183 21.89 -8.91 0.94
N THR A 184 21.33 -9.05 -0.28
CA THR A 184 21.94 -9.88 -1.32
C THR A 184 23.29 -9.32 -1.75
N TYR A 185 23.41 -8.00 -1.89
CA TYR A 185 24.68 -7.34 -2.17
C TYR A 185 25.73 -7.64 -1.10
N GLU A 186 25.40 -7.43 0.19
CA GLU A 186 26.34 -7.72 1.29
C GLU A 186 26.76 -9.20 1.27
N LYS A 187 25.80 -10.11 1.04
CA LYS A 187 26.04 -11.56 0.99
C LYS A 187 27.00 -11.97 -0.12
N VAL A 188 26.83 -11.46 -1.35
CA VAL A 188 27.62 -11.91 -2.51
C VAL A 188 28.96 -11.19 -2.63
N THR A 189 29.09 -9.99 -2.06
CA THR A 189 30.34 -9.22 -2.07
C THR A 189 31.18 -9.43 -0.81
N GLY A 190 30.53 -9.81 0.30
CA GLY A 190 31.14 -9.80 1.64
C GLY A 190 31.42 -8.38 2.16
N GLN A 191 30.86 -7.34 1.53
CA GLN A 191 31.03 -5.94 1.91
C GLN A 191 29.76 -5.43 2.59
N GLU A 192 29.89 -4.99 3.84
CA GLU A 192 28.81 -4.29 4.52
C GLU A 192 28.60 -2.91 3.90
N LEU A 193 27.35 -2.53 3.70
CA LEU A 193 26.96 -1.20 3.26
C LEU A 193 26.88 -0.28 4.46
N ASP A 194 27.45 0.91 4.37
CA ASP A 194 27.23 1.95 5.36
C ASP A 194 25.92 2.72 5.05
N GLN A 195 25.47 3.54 6.01
CA GLN A 195 24.25 4.32 5.87
C GLN A 195 24.28 5.27 4.67
N ASP A 196 25.45 5.80 4.31
CA ASP A 196 25.61 6.67 3.14
C ASP A 196 25.39 5.90 1.82
N ALA A 197 25.89 4.67 1.74
CA ALA A 197 25.64 3.77 0.61
C ALA A 197 24.15 3.41 0.53
N VAL A 198 23.53 3.05 1.67
CA VAL A 198 22.09 2.76 1.74
C VAL A 198 21.27 3.96 1.26
N ARG A 199 21.56 5.18 1.75
CA ARG A 199 20.88 6.41 1.32
C ARG A 199 21.07 6.69 -0.17
N ARG A 200 22.28 6.57 -0.69
CA ARG A 200 22.55 6.77 -2.13
C ARG A 200 21.78 5.78 -2.99
N PHE A 201 21.68 4.52 -2.56
CA PHE A 201 20.89 3.52 -3.28
C PHE A 201 19.40 3.80 -3.19
N PHE A 202 18.89 4.11 -1.99
CA PHE A 202 17.50 4.50 -1.76
C PHE A 202 17.08 5.66 -2.68
N LEU A 203 17.84 6.76 -2.69
CA LEU A 203 17.56 7.92 -3.53
C LEU A 203 17.64 7.60 -5.03
N ALA A 204 18.58 6.74 -5.44
CA ALA A 204 18.62 6.26 -6.83
C ALA A 204 17.36 5.45 -7.17
N HIS A 205 16.93 4.55 -6.27
CA HIS A 205 15.74 3.74 -6.42
C HIS A 205 14.48 4.60 -6.54
N VAL A 206 14.27 5.54 -5.61
CA VAL A 206 13.17 6.52 -5.65
C VAL A 206 13.21 7.32 -6.95
N SER A 207 14.38 7.83 -7.36
CA SER A 207 14.49 8.55 -8.64
C SER A 207 14.21 7.67 -9.87
N GLY A 208 14.42 6.36 -9.78
CA GLY A 208 14.29 5.41 -10.89
C GLY A 208 12.89 4.84 -11.05
N PHE A 209 12.23 4.51 -9.94
CA PHE A 209 10.92 3.86 -9.87
C PHE A 209 9.81 4.80 -9.40
N GLY A 210 10.16 5.98 -8.89
CA GLY A 210 9.23 6.99 -8.38
C GLY A 210 9.02 6.85 -6.88
N ARG A 211 7.76 6.61 -6.47
CA ARG A 211 7.36 6.59 -5.07
C ARG A 211 7.99 5.40 -4.32
N PHE A 212 8.28 5.60 -3.03
CA PHE A 212 8.70 4.54 -2.11
C PHE A 212 7.72 4.39 -0.96
N TYR A 213 7.14 3.20 -0.81
CA TYR A 213 6.13 2.90 0.19
C TYR A 213 6.71 2.14 1.40
N LEU A 214 6.28 2.54 2.60
CA LEU A 214 6.40 1.78 3.83
C LEU A 214 5.06 1.86 4.57
N HIS A 215 4.64 0.76 5.20
CA HIS A 215 3.50 0.80 6.10
C HIS A 215 3.85 0.42 7.52
N SER A 216 2.97 0.85 8.42
CA SER A 216 2.87 0.40 9.80
C SER A 216 1.43 0.07 10.13
N ASP A 217 1.12 -0.12 11.40
CA ASP A 217 -0.22 -0.38 11.88
C ASP A 217 -0.53 0.24 13.24
N ASP A 218 -1.81 0.18 13.61
CA ASP A 218 -2.33 0.72 14.87
C ASP A 218 -1.58 0.15 16.09
N HIS A 219 -1.29 -1.16 16.12
CA HIS A 219 -0.61 -1.81 17.23
C HIS A 219 0.82 -1.28 17.41
N ALA A 220 1.57 -1.15 16.32
CA ALA A 220 2.91 -0.58 16.36
C ALA A 220 2.91 0.90 16.73
N LEU A 221 1.91 1.66 16.28
CA LEU A 221 1.76 3.07 16.64
C LEU A 221 1.38 3.27 18.11
N ASP A 222 0.57 2.39 18.69
CA ASP A 222 0.25 2.38 20.12
C ASP A 222 1.47 2.01 20.96
N ASN A 223 2.23 0.98 20.56
CA ASN A 223 3.51 0.65 21.22
C ASN A 223 4.50 1.82 21.16
N LEU A 224 4.59 2.49 20.00
CA LEU A 224 5.44 3.66 19.82
C LEU A 224 4.99 4.80 20.73
N LYS A 225 3.68 5.07 20.80
CA LYS A 225 3.11 6.10 21.68
C LYS A 225 3.48 5.85 23.15
N ASP A 226 3.36 4.61 23.61
CA ASP A 226 3.71 4.24 24.98
C ASP A 226 5.22 4.41 25.24
N ALA A 227 6.06 4.00 24.29
CA ALA A 227 7.51 4.18 24.37
C ALA A 227 7.92 5.65 24.43
N LEU A 228 7.31 6.50 23.60
CA LEU A 228 7.56 7.94 23.58
C LEU A 228 7.05 8.63 24.85
N THR A 229 5.91 8.20 25.38
CA THR A 229 5.36 8.71 26.65
C THR A 229 6.28 8.40 27.83
N ALA A 230 6.96 7.25 27.79
CA ALA A 230 7.91 6.84 28.83
C ALA A 230 9.28 7.55 28.72
N ASP A 231 9.60 8.16 27.58
CA ASP A 231 10.90 8.81 27.34
C ASP A 231 10.85 10.31 27.67
N PRO A 232 11.60 10.78 28.69
CA PRO A 232 11.59 12.18 29.11
C PRO A 232 11.98 13.18 28.00
N ARG A 233 12.70 12.74 26.95
CA ARG A 233 13.05 13.59 25.79
C ARG A 233 11.81 14.09 25.05
N PHE A 234 10.71 13.35 25.10
CA PHE A 234 9.46 13.66 24.38
C PHE A 234 8.41 14.37 25.25
N ALA A 235 8.74 14.73 26.49
CA ALA A 235 7.78 15.36 27.41
C ALA A 235 7.18 16.68 26.86
N SER A 236 7.91 17.43 26.03
CA SER A 236 7.44 18.66 25.39
C SER A 236 6.38 18.43 24.30
N VAL A 237 6.32 17.21 23.75
CA VAL A 237 5.42 16.83 22.65
C VAL A 237 4.42 15.75 23.04
N ALA A 238 4.32 15.40 24.33
CA ALA A 238 3.45 14.32 24.83
C ALA A 238 1.95 14.48 24.49
N ASN A 239 1.49 15.69 24.17
CA ASN A 239 0.11 15.96 23.75
C ASN A 239 -0.10 15.89 22.23
N LEU A 240 0.96 15.72 21.43
CA LEU A 240 0.84 15.57 19.98
C LEU A 240 0.38 14.15 19.64
N PRO A 241 -0.52 13.98 18.65
CA PRO A 241 -0.82 12.66 18.10
C PRO A 241 0.44 12.01 17.53
N THR A 242 0.63 10.71 17.75
CA THR A 242 1.80 9.95 17.25
C THR A 242 1.98 10.12 15.74
N GLY A 243 0.90 10.06 14.95
CA GLY A 243 0.96 10.30 13.50
C GLY A 243 1.50 11.68 13.13
N ALA A 244 1.12 12.73 13.85
CA ALA A 244 1.64 14.08 13.61
C ALA A 244 3.14 14.19 13.94
N LEU A 245 3.59 13.45 14.95
CA LEU A 245 5.02 13.37 15.30
C LEU A 245 5.81 12.57 14.25
N LEU A 246 5.22 11.55 13.64
CA LEU A 246 5.84 10.78 12.57
C LEU A 246 5.95 11.56 11.26
N GLU A 247 4.95 12.37 10.93
CA GLU A 247 4.97 13.19 9.70
C GLU A 247 5.95 14.37 9.82
N GLN A 248 5.94 15.08 10.95
CA GLN A 248 6.71 16.31 11.13
C GLN A 248 7.32 16.41 12.54
N PRO A 249 8.30 15.56 12.88
CA PRO A 249 8.95 15.63 14.18
C PRO A 249 9.82 16.89 14.31
N PRO A 250 9.87 17.52 15.50
CA PRO A 250 10.85 18.54 15.80
C PRO A 250 12.26 18.04 15.50
N VAL A 251 13.09 18.87 14.87
CA VAL A 251 14.43 18.50 14.38
C VAL A 251 15.29 17.94 15.51
N GLU A 252 15.19 18.52 16.71
CA GLU A 252 15.89 18.12 17.91
C GLU A 252 15.47 16.74 18.46
N LEU A 253 14.29 16.24 18.10
CA LEU A 253 13.77 14.94 18.54
C LEU A 253 13.98 13.83 17.50
N ARG A 254 14.32 14.16 16.25
CA ARG A 254 14.47 13.18 15.15
C ARG A 254 15.38 12.01 15.50
N ALA A 255 16.58 12.29 16.01
CA ALA A 255 17.53 11.24 16.39
C ALA A 255 16.98 10.32 17.51
N ALA A 256 16.34 10.90 18.53
CA ALA A 256 15.72 10.13 19.60
C ALA A 256 14.50 9.33 19.09
N LEU A 257 13.78 9.85 18.10
CA LEU A 257 12.62 9.17 17.52
C LEU A 257 13.07 7.95 16.70
N LEU A 258 14.15 8.07 15.93
CA LEU A 258 14.75 6.95 15.20
C LEU A 258 15.17 5.79 16.14
N GLU A 259 15.67 6.08 17.34
CA GLU A 259 15.96 5.04 18.34
C GLU A 259 14.73 4.18 18.68
N HIS A 260 13.55 4.80 18.76
CA HIS A 260 12.28 4.11 19.01
C HIS A 260 11.74 3.43 17.75
N LEU A 261 11.85 4.06 16.58
CA LEU A 261 11.34 3.52 15.31
C LEU A 261 12.08 2.26 14.85
N ARG A 262 13.33 2.07 15.29
CA ARG A 262 14.11 0.85 15.04
C ARG A 262 13.70 -0.33 15.92
N GLN A 263 12.96 -0.10 17.00
CA GLN A 263 12.57 -1.17 17.90
C GLN A 263 11.53 -2.07 17.21
N PRO A 264 11.71 -3.41 17.17
CA PRO A 264 10.77 -4.28 16.48
C PRO A 264 9.31 -4.15 16.92
N ALA A 265 9.06 -3.83 18.20
CA ALA A 265 7.72 -3.60 18.73
C ALA A 265 6.98 -2.41 18.08
N ASN A 266 7.72 -1.47 17.49
CA ASN A 266 7.22 -0.24 16.87
C ASN A 266 7.21 -0.32 15.34
N ILE A 267 7.50 -1.49 14.75
CA ILE A 267 7.44 -1.74 13.31
C ILE A 267 6.12 -2.47 13.00
N GLY A 268 5.19 -1.80 12.33
CA GLY A 268 3.88 -2.39 12.00
C GLY A 268 3.90 -3.36 10.83
N CYS A 269 4.83 -3.19 9.88
CA CYS A 269 5.03 -4.19 8.83
C CYS A 269 5.48 -5.52 9.44
N GLY A 270 4.62 -6.54 9.38
CA GLY A 270 4.90 -7.86 9.98
C GLY A 270 6.19 -8.49 9.47
N HIS A 271 6.48 -8.37 8.17
CA HIS A 271 7.72 -8.88 7.58
C HIS A 271 8.96 -8.16 8.12
N LEU A 272 9.00 -6.83 8.06
CA LEU A 272 10.16 -6.06 8.53
C LEU A 272 10.37 -6.20 10.05
N ARG A 273 9.28 -6.29 10.82
CA ARG A 273 9.34 -6.59 12.26
C ARG A 273 10.01 -7.93 12.52
N LEU A 274 9.71 -8.96 11.73
CA LEU A 274 10.33 -10.28 11.88
C LEU A 274 11.78 -10.29 11.42
N VAL A 275 12.13 -9.54 10.37
CA VAL A 275 13.53 -9.34 9.95
C VAL A 275 14.32 -8.67 11.07
N ALA A 276 13.79 -7.60 11.66
CA ALA A 276 14.42 -6.88 12.77
C ALA A 276 14.53 -7.74 14.04
N SER A 277 13.54 -8.61 14.30
CA SER A 277 13.53 -9.49 15.47
C SER A 277 14.41 -10.73 15.31
N ASN A 278 14.57 -11.25 14.09
CA ASN A 278 15.23 -12.52 13.78
C ASN A 278 16.23 -12.39 12.60
N PRO A 279 17.18 -11.43 12.62
CA PRO A 279 18.01 -11.06 11.47
C PRO A 279 18.76 -12.24 10.83
N GLU A 280 19.27 -13.16 11.66
CA GLU A 280 19.98 -14.34 11.19
C GLU A 280 19.10 -15.28 10.35
N GLU A 281 17.82 -15.45 10.71
CA GLU A 281 16.86 -16.30 9.97
C GLU A 281 16.59 -15.75 8.57
N TYR A 282 16.57 -14.43 8.44
CA TYR A 282 16.31 -13.70 7.21
C TYR A 282 17.57 -13.44 6.37
N GLY A 283 18.76 -13.72 6.92
CA GLY A 283 20.02 -13.46 6.25
C GLY A 283 20.31 -11.97 6.04
N VAL A 284 19.90 -11.14 7.01
CA VAL A 284 20.06 -9.69 7.00
C VAL A 284 20.83 -9.27 8.25
N ARG A 285 21.84 -8.40 8.13
CA ARG A 285 22.52 -7.81 9.30
C ARG A 285 21.54 -6.88 10.02
N THR A 286 21.50 -6.92 11.36
CA THR A 286 20.62 -6.05 12.17
C THR A 286 20.72 -4.59 11.76
N ALA A 287 21.96 -4.08 11.70
CA ALA A 287 22.22 -2.69 11.37
C ALA A 287 21.80 -2.31 9.93
N LEU A 288 21.73 -3.24 8.97
CA LEU A 288 21.22 -2.92 7.63
C LEU A 288 19.72 -2.58 7.65
N THR A 289 18.94 -3.27 8.49
CA THR A 289 17.51 -2.96 8.66
C THR A 289 17.33 -1.61 9.34
N GLU A 290 18.14 -1.34 10.36
CA GLU A 290 18.17 -0.06 11.07
C GLU A 290 18.57 1.11 10.15
N GLU A 291 19.64 0.93 9.36
CA GLU A 291 20.13 1.91 8.39
C GLU A 291 19.07 2.25 7.33
N LEU A 292 18.32 1.24 6.84
CA LEU A 292 17.22 1.45 5.90
C LEU A 292 16.06 2.22 6.52
N LEU A 293 15.66 1.89 7.75
CA LEU A 293 14.60 2.61 8.46
C LEU A 293 15.01 4.07 8.73
N ASP A 294 16.25 4.29 9.18
CA ASP A 294 16.78 5.62 9.43
C ASP A 294 16.78 6.47 8.14
N VAL A 295 17.22 5.88 7.01
CA VAL A 295 17.17 6.54 5.69
C VAL A 295 15.73 6.85 5.28
N PHE A 296 14.81 5.89 5.40
CA PHE A 296 13.41 6.10 5.03
C PHE A 296 12.78 7.27 5.79
N PHE A 297 12.87 7.27 7.13
CA PHE A 297 12.26 8.31 7.95
C PHE A 297 12.94 9.67 7.77
N ASP A 298 14.26 9.69 7.60
CA ASP A 298 14.94 10.94 7.24
C ASP A 298 14.41 11.49 5.91
N GLU A 299 14.31 10.68 4.85
CA GLU A 299 13.79 11.15 3.56
C GLU A 299 12.31 11.55 3.66
N LEU A 300 11.49 10.83 4.44
CA LEU A 300 10.10 11.23 4.74
C LEU A 300 10.01 12.64 5.31
N TRP A 301 10.94 13.02 6.18
CA TRP A 301 10.95 14.35 6.79
C TRP A 301 11.62 15.44 5.96
N HIS A 302 12.28 15.08 4.85
CA HIS A 302 12.96 16.02 3.95
C HIS A 302 12.18 16.23 2.64
N ASP A 303 11.71 15.16 2.01
CA ASP A 303 10.93 15.17 0.76
C ASP A 303 9.77 14.15 0.81
N PRO A 304 8.64 14.51 1.45
CA PRO A 304 7.49 13.62 1.61
C PRO A 304 6.72 13.36 0.31
N GLU A 305 7.02 14.04 -0.80
CA GLU A 305 6.29 13.83 -2.06
C GLU A 305 6.65 12.48 -2.71
N GLN A 306 7.83 11.94 -2.42
CA GLN A 306 8.34 10.72 -3.04
C GLN A 306 8.38 9.52 -2.08
N THR A 307 8.13 9.75 -0.79
CA THR A 307 8.13 8.71 0.25
C THR A 307 6.77 8.68 0.94
N GLU A 308 6.18 7.51 1.03
CA GLU A 308 4.87 7.31 1.63
C GLU A 308 4.99 6.42 2.85
N PHE A 309 4.43 6.90 3.96
CA PHE A 309 4.21 6.12 5.16
C PHE A 309 2.70 5.94 5.39
N VAL A 310 2.17 4.73 5.21
CA VAL A 310 0.74 4.46 5.48
C VAL A 310 0.55 3.67 6.77
N VAL A 311 -0.51 4.00 7.49
CA VAL A 311 -0.92 3.24 8.69
C VAL A 311 -2.10 2.38 8.30
N LEU A 312 -1.93 1.07 8.39
CA LEU A 312 -3.01 0.11 8.18
C LEU A 312 -3.82 -0.01 9.45
N HIS A 313 -5.13 0.16 9.31
CA HIS A 313 -6.05 0.18 10.45
C HIS A 313 -6.73 -1.17 10.65
N GLY A 314 -6.96 -1.51 11.93
CA GLY A 314 -7.68 -2.71 12.33
C GLY A 314 -6.80 -3.93 12.61
N ASP A 315 -7.47 -5.00 13.05
CA ASP A 315 -6.84 -6.25 13.44
C ASP A 315 -6.64 -7.19 12.25
N HIS A 316 -5.60 -8.01 12.37
CA HIS A 316 -5.25 -9.05 11.42
C HIS A 316 -5.79 -10.40 11.83
N HIS A 317 -6.62 -10.97 10.96
CA HIS A 317 -7.20 -12.29 11.11
C HIS A 317 -7.10 -13.04 9.79
N GLU A 318 -5.90 -13.15 9.22
CA GLU A 318 -5.69 -13.96 8.03
C GLU A 318 -6.06 -15.42 8.31
N GLU A 319 -6.91 -15.97 7.45
CA GLU A 319 -7.42 -17.33 7.57
C GLU A 319 -6.70 -18.32 6.64
N GLY A 320 -5.83 -17.84 5.75
CA GLY A 320 -5.13 -18.64 4.77
C GLY A 320 -4.11 -17.85 3.95
N VAL A 321 -3.31 -18.56 3.17
CA VAL A 321 -2.34 -17.99 2.22
C VAL A 321 -2.74 -18.37 0.80
N LEU A 322 -2.84 -17.39 -0.10
CA LEU A 322 -3.08 -17.59 -1.53
C LEU A 322 -1.78 -17.33 -2.32
N SER A 323 -1.23 -18.37 -2.92
CA SER A 323 -0.10 -18.27 -3.86
C SER A 323 -0.62 -18.29 -5.29
N VAL A 324 -0.44 -17.19 -6.02
CA VAL A 324 -0.92 -17.02 -7.39
C VAL A 324 0.10 -17.56 -8.38
N SER A 325 -0.28 -18.59 -9.14
CA SER A 325 0.56 -19.17 -10.18
C SER A 325 0.06 -18.79 -11.56
N LEU A 326 1.01 -18.45 -12.44
CA LEU A 326 0.80 -18.06 -13.83
C LEU A 326 1.42 -19.13 -14.75
N PRO A 327 0.90 -19.33 -15.97
CA PRO A 327 1.34 -20.42 -16.84
C PRO A 327 2.70 -20.15 -17.51
N GLN A 328 3.26 -18.96 -17.33
CA GLN A 328 4.47 -18.49 -17.98
C GLN A 328 5.20 -17.44 -17.14
N LYS A 329 6.44 -17.15 -17.50
CA LYS A 329 7.18 -16.02 -16.95
C LYS A 329 6.45 -14.72 -17.29
N VAL A 330 6.43 -13.78 -16.34
CA VAL A 330 5.81 -12.46 -16.50
C VAL A 330 6.69 -11.58 -17.39
N GLU A 331 6.06 -10.97 -18.40
CA GLU A 331 6.64 -9.98 -19.31
C GLU A 331 5.99 -8.60 -19.11
N PRO A 332 6.66 -7.47 -19.48
CA PRO A 332 6.17 -6.12 -19.18
C PRO A 332 4.74 -5.79 -19.66
N PHE A 333 4.28 -6.43 -20.74
CA PHE A 333 2.97 -6.17 -21.33
C PHE A 333 1.87 -7.13 -20.87
N ASP A 334 2.19 -8.07 -19.99
CA ASP A 334 1.22 -9.02 -19.46
C ASP A 334 0.20 -8.32 -18.55
N ASN A 335 -1.05 -8.79 -18.62
CA ASN A 335 -2.13 -8.38 -17.74
C ASN A 335 -2.28 -9.40 -16.61
N LEU A 336 -1.82 -9.02 -15.43
CA LEU A 336 -1.75 -9.87 -14.25
C LEU A 336 -3.05 -9.78 -13.45
N PRO A 337 -3.58 -10.90 -12.93
CA PRO A 337 -4.65 -10.85 -11.94
C PRO A 337 -4.10 -10.23 -10.65
N ALA A 338 -4.78 -9.24 -10.09
CA ALA A 338 -4.57 -8.81 -8.72
C ALA A 338 -5.71 -9.36 -7.86
N ILE A 339 -5.38 -9.86 -6.67
CA ILE A 339 -6.33 -10.46 -5.75
C ILE A 339 -6.46 -9.54 -4.53
N PRO A 340 -7.68 -9.11 -4.15
CA PRO A 340 -7.87 -8.38 -2.91
C PRO A 340 -7.63 -9.32 -1.71
N PRO A 341 -6.93 -8.87 -0.66
CA PRO A 341 -6.70 -9.69 0.53
C PRO A 341 -7.98 -10.06 1.28
N LEU A 342 -9.02 -9.21 1.21
CA LEU A 342 -10.35 -9.47 1.77
C LEU A 342 -11.27 -10.13 0.73
N LEU A 343 -11.59 -11.42 0.92
CA LEU A 343 -12.47 -12.21 0.05
C LEU A 343 -13.70 -12.69 0.82
N GLY A 344 -14.87 -12.14 0.50
CA GLY A 344 -16.14 -12.55 1.12
C GLY A 344 -16.17 -12.39 2.65
N GLY A 345 -15.53 -11.34 3.17
CA GLY A 345 -15.41 -11.05 4.60
C GLY A 345 -14.31 -11.81 5.34
N ARG A 346 -13.42 -12.51 4.62
CA ARG A 346 -12.29 -13.27 5.18
C ARG A 346 -10.97 -12.73 4.64
N SER A 347 -9.96 -12.63 5.49
CA SER A 347 -8.65 -12.09 5.12
C SER A 347 -7.67 -13.21 4.74
N PHE A 348 -6.82 -12.94 3.74
CA PHE A 348 -5.80 -13.88 3.24
C PHE A 348 -4.48 -13.16 2.98
N PHE A 349 -3.36 -13.83 3.25
CA PHE A 349 -2.08 -13.41 2.70
C PHE A 349 -2.04 -13.71 1.20
N ILE A 350 -1.73 -12.72 0.36
CA ILE A 350 -1.67 -12.90 -1.09
C ILE A 350 -0.23 -12.82 -1.58
N HIS A 351 0.27 -13.86 -2.24
CA HIS A 351 1.64 -13.92 -2.75
C HIS A 351 1.65 -14.18 -4.27
N HIS A 352 2.41 -13.38 -5.03
CA HIS A 352 2.55 -13.49 -6.48
C HIS A 352 3.99 -13.83 -6.89
N PRO A 353 4.46 -15.08 -6.75
CA PRO A 353 5.87 -15.45 -6.94
C PRO A 353 6.44 -15.02 -8.30
N GLN A 354 5.74 -15.32 -9.39
CA GLN A 354 6.23 -15.02 -10.75
C GLN A 354 6.20 -13.51 -11.07
N THR A 355 5.31 -12.76 -10.44
CA THR A 355 5.29 -11.31 -10.56
C THR A 355 6.42 -10.67 -9.74
N ALA A 356 6.64 -11.15 -8.51
CA ALA A 356 7.76 -10.74 -7.67
C ALA A 356 9.10 -11.01 -8.38
N ASP A 357 9.26 -12.15 -9.05
CA ASP A 357 10.44 -12.46 -9.86
C ASP A 357 10.65 -11.48 -11.02
N PHE A 358 9.57 -11.01 -11.66
CA PHE A 358 9.65 -9.99 -12.69
C PHE A 358 10.13 -8.64 -12.15
N VAL A 359 9.53 -8.18 -11.04
CA VAL A 359 9.92 -6.95 -10.33
C VAL A 359 11.40 -7.00 -9.96
N ARG A 360 11.81 -8.07 -9.26
CA ARG A 360 13.19 -8.29 -8.83
C ARG A 360 14.17 -8.25 -9.98
N GLN A 361 13.83 -8.86 -11.12
CA GLN A 361 14.69 -8.78 -12.32
C GLN A 361 14.87 -7.33 -12.81
N GLN A 362 13.81 -6.51 -12.77
CA GLN A 362 13.94 -5.09 -13.14
C GLN A 362 14.79 -4.32 -12.14
N GLN A 363 14.64 -4.59 -10.84
CA GLN A 363 15.44 -3.98 -9.79
C GLN A 363 16.92 -4.38 -9.86
N VAL A 364 17.24 -5.66 -10.13
CA VAL A 364 18.61 -6.12 -10.34
C VAL A 364 19.23 -5.41 -11.55
N ARG A 365 18.51 -5.36 -12.68
CA ARG A 365 18.98 -4.65 -13.86
C ARG A 365 19.19 -3.16 -13.58
N PHE A 366 18.29 -2.54 -12.83
CA PHE A 366 18.44 -1.16 -12.36
C PHE A 366 19.71 -0.99 -11.53
N LEU A 367 19.98 -1.87 -10.56
CA LEU A 367 21.20 -1.85 -9.75
C LEU A 367 22.44 -1.86 -10.67
N PHE A 368 22.52 -2.82 -11.60
CA PHE A 368 23.67 -2.95 -12.49
C PHE A 368 23.85 -1.73 -13.42
N GLU A 369 22.76 -1.17 -13.96
CA GLU A 369 22.79 -0.07 -14.92
C GLU A 369 22.92 1.32 -14.28
N ARG A 370 22.36 1.53 -13.09
CA ARG A 370 22.16 2.86 -12.48
C ARG A 370 22.98 3.10 -11.22
N THR A 371 23.64 2.07 -10.68
CA THR A 371 24.50 2.21 -9.49
C THR A 371 25.92 1.71 -9.75
N PRO A 372 26.67 2.36 -10.67
CA PRO A 372 28.00 1.90 -11.07
C PRO A 372 28.96 1.73 -9.88
N TRP A 373 28.80 2.52 -8.83
CA TRP A 373 29.58 2.45 -7.59
C TRP A 373 29.36 1.13 -6.81
N LEU A 374 28.19 0.51 -6.90
CA LEU A 374 27.94 -0.86 -6.39
C LEU A 374 28.37 -1.91 -7.42
N THR A 375 28.04 -1.69 -8.69
CA THR A 375 28.34 -2.62 -9.79
C THR A 375 29.84 -2.92 -9.90
N GLU A 376 30.70 -1.92 -9.68
CA GLU A 376 32.15 -2.13 -9.67
C GLU A 376 32.61 -3.12 -8.59
N SER A 377 32.01 -3.09 -7.40
CA SER A 377 32.31 -4.05 -6.33
C SER A 377 31.79 -5.45 -6.66
N LEU A 378 30.59 -5.55 -7.26
CA LEU A 378 30.05 -6.82 -7.73
C LEU A 378 30.96 -7.45 -8.79
N GLN A 379 31.42 -6.68 -9.76
CA GLN A 379 32.35 -7.14 -10.80
C GLN A 379 33.69 -7.58 -10.20
N LYS A 380 34.24 -6.86 -9.20
CA LYS A 380 35.45 -7.28 -8.47
C LYS A 380 35.25 -8.58 -7.70
N ALA A 381 34.05 -8.83 -7.19
CA ALA A 381 33.65 -10.08 -6.56
C ALA A 381 33.37 -11.21 -7.57
N GLY A 382 33.43 -10.94 -8.88
CA GLY A 382 33.12 -11.91 -9.93
C GLY A 382 31.62 -12.22 -10.05
N VAL A 383 30.76 -11.32 -9.60
CA VAL A 383 29.30 -11.46 -9.61
C VAL A 383 28.72 -10.66 -10.78
N ASP A 384 28.14 -11.38 -11.74
CA ASP A 384 27.36 -10.79 -12.83
C ASP A 384 25.86 -10.73 -12.49
N GLU A 385 25.06 -10.14 -13.38
CA GLU A 385 23.61 -9.95 -13.20
C GLU A 385 22.89 -11.29 -12.96
N ALA A 386 23.30 -12.35 -13.65
CA ALA A 386 22.68 -13.67 -13.54
C ALA A 386 23.01 -14.34 -12.19
N ALA A 387 24.28 -14.26 -11.76
CA ALA A 387 24.72 -14.75 -10.46
C ALA A 387 24.02 -14.00 -9.32
N TYR A 388 23.89 -12.67 -9.43
CA TYR A 388 23.20 -11.85 -8.46
C TYR A 388 21.71 -12.20 -8.39
N THR A 389 21.02 -12.29 -9.54
CA THR A 389 19.60 -12.67 -9.62
C THR A 389 19.34 -14.03 -8.97
N LYS A 390 20.24 -14.99 -9.18
CA LYS A 390 20.14 -16.31 -8.54
C LYS A 390 20.27 -16.21 -7.02
N ALA A 391 21.27 -15.48 -6.51
CA ALA A 391 21.50 -15.31 -5.08
C ALA A 391 20.33 -14.56 -4.41
N LEU A 392 19.75 -13.57 -5.10
CA LEU A 392 18.56 -12.83 -4.69
C LEU A 392 17.36 -13.77 -4.54
N GLY A 393 17.10 -14.62 -5.53
CA GLY A 393 15.99 -15.59 -5.47
C GLY A 393 16.15 -16.62 -4.35
N GLU A 394 17.37 -17.09 -4.08
CA GLU A 394 17.66 -17.97 -2.94
C GLU A 394 17.39 -17.28 -1.59
N LEU A 395 17.77 -16.01 -1.46
CA LEU A 395 17.52 -15.23 -0.23
C LEU A 395 16.03 -14.90 -0.07
N ALA A 396 15.35 -14.54 -1.16
CA ALA A 396 13.93 -14.24 -1.17
C ALA A 396 13.09 -15.44 -0.73
N GLY A 397 13.39 -16.64 -1.26
CA GLY A 397 12.72 -17.87 -0.87
C GLY A 397 12.93 -18.20 0.62
N ARG A 398 14.14 -17.96 1.14
CA ARG A 398 14.44 -18.10 2.58
C ARG A 398 13.61 -17.13 3.44
N GLN A 399 13.57 -15.85 3.07
CA GLN A 399 12.83 -14.83 3.82
C GLN A 399 11.31 -15.04 3.77
N LEU A 400 10.78 -15.44 2.62
CA LEU A 400 9.37 -15.81 2.48
C LEU A 400 9.05 -17.01 3.38
N HIS A 401 9.87 -18.05 3.36
CA HIS A 401 9.68 -19.24 4.20
C HIS A 401 9.66 -18.88 5.69
N ALA A 402 10.62 -18.09 6.17
CA ALA A 402 10.66 -17.62 7.56
C ALA A 402 9.41 -16.80 7.91
N THR A 403 8.98 -15.90 7.02
CA THR A 403 7.78 -15.08 7.23
C THR A 403 6.52 -15.93 7.39
N LEU A 404 6.33 -16.92 6.50
CA LEU A 404 5.19 -17.83 6.58
C LEU A 404 5.24 -18.71 7.83
N GLN A 405 6.44 -19.12 8.29
CA GLN A 405 6.58 -19.89 9.52
C GLN A 405 6.18 -19.11 10.78
N HIS A 406 6.38 -17.80 10.79
CA HIS A 406 6.02 -16.94 11.93
C HIS A 406 4.58 -16.42 11.86
N LEU A 407 4.14 -15.96 10.68
CA LEU A 407 2.82 -15.33 10.51
C LEU A 407 1.70 -16.30 10.11
N ALA A 408 2.03 -17.40 9.44
CA ALA A 408 1.06 -18.30 8.81
C ALA A 408 1.22 -19.77 9.23
N ARG A 409 1.86 -20.05 10.38
CA ARG A 409 2.28 -21.39 10.81
C ARG A 409 1.18 -22.46 10.78
N GLU A 410 -0.04 -22.06 11.09
CA GLU A 410 -1.21 -22.95 11.16
C GLU A 410 -2.26 -22.63 10.09
N LEU A 411 -1.93 -21.72 9.17
CA LEU A 411 -2.84 -21.30 8.11
C LEU A 411 -2.71 -22.24 6.91
N PRO A 412 -3.83 -22.67 6.31
CA PRO A 412 -3.81 -23.43 5.08
C PRO A 412 -3.27 -22.58 3.92
N VAL A 413 -2.47 -23.21 3.05
CA VAL A 413 -1.92 -22.57 1.85
C VAL A 413 -2.66 -23.10 0.62
N TYR A 414 -3.04 -22.21 -0.29
CA TYR A 414 -3.70 -22.55 -1.54
C TYR A 414 -2.91 -22.02 -2.72
N GLU A 415 -2.80 -22.82 -3.77
CA GLU A 415 -2.38 -22.34 -5.08
C GLU A 415 -3.59 -21.93 -5.90
N VAL A 416 -3.57 -20.70 -6.41
CA VAL A 416 -4.53 -20.19 -7.39
C VAL A 416 -3.83 -20.18 -8.75
N ALA A 417 -4.07 -21.21 -9.55
CA ALA A 417 -3.38 -21.41 -10.83
C ALA A 417 -4.22 -20.83 -11.98
N PHE A 418 -3.72 -19.77 -12.61
CA PHE A 418 -4.31 -19.17 -13.80
C PHE A 418 -3.78 -19.83 -15.08
N ASP A 419 -4.62 -19.89 -16.11
CA ASP A 419 -4.23 -20.21 -17.47
C ASP A 419 -4.05 -18.95 -18.34
N ARG A 420 -3.73 -19.15 -19.63
CA ARG A 420 -3.47 -18.06 -20.57
C ARG A 420 -4.72 -17.27 -20.96
N ASP A 421 -5.89 -17.88 -20.85
CA ASP A 421 -7.18 -17.25 -21.15
C ASP A 421 -7.74 -16.52 -19.92
N GLY A 422 -7.04 -16.61 -18.79
CA GLY A 422 -7.37 -15.94 -17.54
C GLY A 422 -8.37 -16.69 -16.68
N ALA A 423 -8.72 -17.93 -17.04
CA ALA A 423 -9.43 -18.83 -16.14
C ALA A 423 -8.47 -19.36 -15.07
N PHE A 424 -9.02 -19.82 -13.95
CA PHE A 424 -8.22 -20.33 -12.84
C PHE A 424 -8.90 -21.50 -12.13
N GLY A 425 -8.09 -22.28 -11.42
CA GLY A 425 -8.52 -23.28 -10.44
C GLY A 425 -7.75 -23.13 -9.13
N VAL A 426 -8.31 -23.63 -8.02
CA VAL A 426 -7.66 -23.58 -6.70
C VAL A 426 -7.38 -24.98 -6.19
N ARG A 427 -6.18 -25.20 -5.64
CA ARG A 427 -5.84 -26.41 -4.89
C ARG A 427 -5.15 -26.08 -3.58
N ALA A 428 -5.37 -26.89 -2.54
CA ALA A 428 -4.61 -26.80 -1.31
C ALA A 428 -3.18 -27.32 -1.55
N LEU A 429 -2.21 -26.67 -0.92
CA LEU A 429 -0.83 -27.13 -0.82
C LEU A 429 -0.64 -27.78 0.56
N GLU A 430 0.02 -28.94 0.58
CA GLU A 430 0.34 -29.68 1.81
C GLU A 430 1.55 -29.11 2.55
#